data_AF-A0A6B2LGG6-F1
#
_entry.id   AF-A0A6B2LGG6-F1
#
_cell.length_a   1.000
_cell.length_b   1.000
_cell.length_c   1.000
_cell.angle_alpha   90.00
_cell.angle_beta   90.00
_cell.angle_gamma   90.00
#
_symmetry.space_group_name_H-M   'P 1'
#
loop_
_entity.id
_entity.type
_entity.pdbx_description
1 polymer ?
#
loop_
_entity_poly.entity_id
_entity_poly.type
_entity_poly.pdbx_seq_one_letter_code
_entity_poly.pdbx_strand_id
1 'polypeptide(L)'
;MWNAMTRIGGDDARLKCALFGRELSLPVKDGALVLGTWQGIYVCQWGTPADVHLRLSFIETPPTSLSSVTLKAPSRGCHPIDLNVLFRGSTSLPPCGIVNLTLQHTSASICHNYAHPLTGSILEKNLNLLVPEKWNTEFFEHTYEGPDDMPGHLKSSLVGASLNIPVQGGAFSPLEGNREMNYRSLYLCEHRDVGGWGG
;
A
#
# COMPACT_ATOMS: atom_id res chain seq x y z
N MET A 1 -43.03 -5.75 4.81
CA MET A 1 -42.16 -5.75 6.01
C MET A 1 -40.71 -5.67 5.53
N TRP A 2 -40.17 -4.46 5.47
CA TRP A 2 -38.72 -4.24 5.46
C TRP A 2 -38.41 -3.74 6.86
N ASN A 3 -37.92 -4.63 7.72
CA ASN A 3 -37.44 -4.21 9.04
C ASN A 3 -36.16 -3.42 8.81
N ALA A 4 -36.26 -2.10 8.96
CA ALA A 4 -35.13 -1.25 9.24
C ALA A 4 -34.45 -1.78 10.50
N MET A 5 -33.26 -2.39 10.36
CA MET A 5 -32.37 -2.61 11.48
C MET A 5 -31.78 -1.26 11.88
N THR A 6 -32.46 -0.60 12.81
CA THR A 6 -31.91 0.44 13.65
C THR A 6 -30.74 -0.09 14.48
N ARG A 7 -29.61 0.62 14.42
CA ARG A 7 -28.43 0.61 15.32
C ARG A 7 -27.48 -0.60 15.23
N ILE A 8 -26.59 -0.56 14.24
CA ILE A 8 -25.25 -1.19 14.29
C ILE A 8 -24.20 -0.14 13.91
N GLY A 9 -24.14 0.98 14.64
CA GLY A 9 -23.14 2.03 14.35
C GLY A 9 -21.72 1.66 14.81
N GLY A 10 -21.61 0.74 15.77
CA GLY A 10 -20.33 0.36 16.39
C GLY A 10 -19.55 -0.71 15.63
N ASP A 11 -20.21 -1.79 15.19
CA ASP A 11 -19.51 -2.96 14.65
C ASP A 11 -18.99 -2.74 13.23
N ASP A 12 -19.73 -2.01 12.39
CA ASP A 12 -19.27 -1.58 11.06
C ASP A 12 -18.06 -0.62 11.16
N ALA A 13 -18.12 0.35 12.07
CA ALA A 13 -17.00 1.25 12.33
C ALA A 13 -15.76 0.48 12.82
N ARG A 14 -15.94 -0.54 13.66
CA ARG A 14 -14.84 -1.41 14.13
C ARG A 14 -14.19 -2.20 12.99
N LEU A 15 -14.99 -2.74 12.06
CA LEU A 15 -14.46 -3.43 10.90
C LEU A 15 -13.66 -2.49 10.00
N LYS A 16 -14.18 -1.28 9.73
CA LYS A 16 -13.47 -0.25 8.96
C LYS A 16 -12.15 0.14 9.63
N CYS A 17 -12.15 0.41 10.93
CA CYS A 17 -10.93 0.66 11.70
C CYS A 17 -9.90 -0.47 11.58
N ALA A 18 -10.37 -1.73 11.56
CA ALA A 18 -9.49 -2.89 11.44
C ALA A 18 -8.87 -3.02 10.03
N LEU A 19 -9.62 -2.63 8.99
CA LEU A 19 -9.18 -2.74 7.59
C LEU A 19 -8.21 -1.63 7.18
N PHE A 20 -8.43 -0.39 7.60
CA PHE A 20 -7.57 0.74 7.23
C PHE A 20 -6.30 0.86 8.09
N GLY A 21 -6.24 0.13 9.21
CA GLY A 21 -5.15 0.26 10.17
C GLY A 21 -5.25 1.52 11.02
N ARG A 22 -4.39 1.61 12.03
CA ARG A 22 -4.36 2.72 13.02
C ARG A 22 -2.95 3.28 13.21
N GLU A 23 -2.04 2.91 12.32
CA GLU A 23 -0.64 3.30 12.36
C GLU A 23 -0.11 3.51 10.94
N LEU A 24 0.84 4.42 10.80
CA LEU A 24 1.58 4.66 9.57
C LEU A 24 3.07 4.75 9.93
N SER A 25 3.91 4.10 9.13
CA SER A 25 5.36 4.29 9.17
C SER A 25 5.73 5.17 7.99
N LEU A 26 6.26 6.37 8.25
CA LEU A 26 6.58 7.36 7.22
C LEU A 26 8.08 7.67 7.22
N PRO A 27 8.74 7.68 6.05
CA PRO A 27 10.14 8.09 5.96
C PRO A 27 10.29 9.60 6.27
N VAL A 28 11.30 9.92 7.07
CA VAL A 28 11.73 11.29 7.37
C VAL A 28 13.13 11.49 6.81
N LYS A 29 13.37 12.60 6.13
CA LYS A 29 14.69 13.01 5.63
C LYS A 29 14.88 14.49 5.88
N ASP A 30 16.05 14.86 6.41
CA ASP A 30 16.43 16.25 6.66
C ASP A 30 15.37 17.04 7.46
N GLY A 31 14.72 16.37 8.44
CA GLY A 31 13.68 16.97 9.28
C GLY A 31 12.29 17.10 8.64
N ALA A 32 12.10 16.61 7.42
CA ALA A 32 10.82 16.66 6.70
C ALA A 32 10.28 15.25 6.36
N LEU A 33 8.95 15.12 6.31
CA LEU A 33 8.28 13.92 5.81
C LEU A 33 8.53 13.76 4.30
N VAL A 34 8.85 12.55 3.86
CA VAL A 34 9.12 12.25 2.46
C VAL A 34 7.86 11.69 1.79
N LEU A 35 6.96 12.58 1.41
CA LEU A 35 5.71 12.26 0.70
C LEU A 35 5.86 12.48 -0.81
N GLY A 36 5.08 11.73 -1.60
CA GLY A 36 4.91 11.91 -3.02
C GLY A 36 3.93 13.03 -3.38
N THR A 37 3.76 13.27 -4.68
CA THR A 37 2.75 14.20 -5.20
C THR A 37 1.35 13.73 -4.77
N TRP A 38 0.51 14.67 -4.32
CA TRP A 38 -0.88 14.42 -3.86
C TRP A 38 -1.02 13.53 -2.62
N GLN A 39 0.09 13.19 -1.93
CA GLN A 39 0.03 12.45 -0.68
C GLN A 39 -0.15 13.40 0.52
N GLY A 40 -1.08 13.04 1.40
CA GLY A 40 -1.34 13.71 2.68
C GLY A 40 -1.65 12.70 3.77
N ILE A 41 -1.53 13.10 5.03
CA ILE A 41 -1.93 12.29 6.18
C ILE A 41 -3.36 12.68 6.55
N TYR A 42 -4.27 11.70 6.49
CA TYR A 42 -5.68 11.91 6.79
C TYR A 42 -6.08 11.10 8.02
N VAL A 43 -6.89 11.71 8.89
CA VAL A 43 -7.53 11.03 10.01
C VAL A 43 -8.93 10.63 9.57
N CYS A 44 -9.16 9.33 9.45
CA CYS A 44 -10.49 8.78 9.17
C CYS A 44 -11.13 8.33 10.49
N GLN A 45 -12.19 9.02 10.91
CA GLN A 45 -13.00 8.62 12.05
C GLN A 45 -14.31 8.00 11.56
N TRP A 46 -14.65 6.84 12.11
CA TRP A 46 -15.92 6.15 11.83
C TRP A 46 -16.78 6.09 13.10
N GLY A 47 -18.08 6.29 12.94
CA GLY A 47 -19.04 6.32 14.05
C GLY A 47 -19.31 7.73 14.57
N THR A 48 -19.60 7.84 15.87
CA THR A 48 -19.89 9.13 16.51
C THR A 48 -18.62 9.99 16.57
N PRO A 49 -18.66 11.27 16.17
CA PRO A 49 -17.54 12.19 16.32
C PRO A 49 -17.05 12.27 17.77
N ALA A 50 -15.74 12.25 17.95
CA ALA A 50 -15.06 12.28 19.23
C ALA A 50 -13.60 12.72 19.05
N ASP A 51 -12.95 13.19 20.11
CA ASP A 51 -11.53 13.53 20.08
C ASP A 51 -10.67 12.32 19.68
N VAL A 52 -9.73 12.55 18.76
CA VAL A 52 -8.78 11.54 18.30
C VAL A 52 -7.38 11.91 18.78
N HIS A 53 -6.71 10.98 19.46
CA HIS A 53 -5.34 11.19 19.94
C HIS A 53 -4.34 10.54 19.00
N LEU A 54 -3.46 11.35 18.40
CA LEU A 54 -2.34 10.88 17.59
C LEU A 54 -1.05 10.85 18.44
N ARG A 55 -0.37 9.72 18.46
CA ARG A 55 0.98 9.62 19.04
C ARG A 55 2.02 9.65 17.93
N LEU A 56 3.02 10.51 18.07
CA LEU A 56 4.18 10.57 17.20
C LEU A 56 5.37 9.91 17.90
N SER A 57 5.98 8.94 17.24
CA SER A 57 7.20 8.26 17.70
C SER A 57 8.24 8.34 16.59
N PHE A 58 9.46 8.79 16.92
CA PHE A 58 10.58 8.83 15.98
C PHE A 58 11.49 7.63 16.24
N ILE A 59 11.73 6.84 15.19
CA ILE A 59 12.68 5.71 15.23
C ILE A 59 13.96 6.19 14.55
N GLU A 60 14.93 6.64 15.35
CA GLU A 60 16.26 6.97 14.84
C GLU A 60 17.02 5.67 14.50
N THR A 61 17.51 5.56 13.27
CA THR A 61 18.37 4.46 12.83
C THR A 61 19.76 4.99 12.50
N PRO A 62 20.86 4.29 12.87
CA PRO A 62 22.20 4.59 12.38
C PRO A 62 22.21 4.61 10.84
N PRO A 63 23.14 5.33 10.19
CA PRO A 63 22.96 5.95 8.87
C PRO A 63 22.12 5.10 7.92
N THR A 64 20.84 5.47 7.82
CA THR A 64 19.89 4.92 6.86
C THR A 64 20.16 5.59 5.52
N SER A 65 20.51 4.80 4.50
CA SER A 65 20.47 5.31 3.13
C SER A 65 19.00 5.37 2.69
N LEU A 66 18.44 6.58 2.57
CA LEU A 66 17.18 6.75 1.85
C LEU A 66 17.50 6.91 0.36
N SER A 67 17.01 5.97 -0.45
CA SER A 67 17.11 6.01 -1.90
C SER A 67 15.73 5.91 -2.53
N SER A 68 15.59 6.51 -3.71
CA SER A 68 14.38 6.42 -4.52
C SER A 68 14.67 5.65 -5.78
N VAL A 69 13.75 4.76 -6.14
CA VAL A 69 13.79 3.96 -7.36
C VAL A 69 12.45 4.07 -8.07
N THR A 70 12.50 4.15 -9.40
CA THR A 70 11.30 4.14 -10.22
C THR A 70 10.98 2.71 -10.59
N LEU A 71 9.81 2.24 -10.18
CA LEU A 71 9.21 1.00 -10.68
C LEU A 71 8.19 1.36 -11.76
N LYS A 72 8.14 0.58 -12.84
CA LYS A 72 7.14 0.76 -13.91
C LYS A 72 6.30 -0.50 -14.03
N ALA A 73 5.01 -0.39 -13.75
CA ALA A 73 4.06 -1.44 -14.11
C ALA A 73 3.88 -1.46 -15.65
N PRO A 74 3.80 -2.64 -16.28
CA PRO A 74 3.59 -2.74 -17.72
C PRO A 74 2.18 -2.31 -18.16
N SER A 75 1.20 -2.48 -17.28
CA SER A 75 -0.20 -2.11 -17.44
C SER A 75 -0.85 -2.06 -16.06
N ARG A 76 -2.13 -1.68 -16.01
CA ARG A 76 -2.98 -2.00 -14.86
C ARG A 76 -2.88 -3.48 -14.49
N GLY A 77 -2.89 -3.77 -13.21
CA GLY A 77 -2.80 -5.11 -12.64
C GLY A 77 -1.79 -5.22 -11.51
N CYS A 78 -1.69 -6.43 -10.94
CA CYS A 78 -0.74 -6.76 -9.90
C CYS A 78 0.47 -7.50 -10.49
N HIS A 79 1.66 -6.93 -10.37
CA HIS A 79 2.88 -7.41 -11.03
C HIS A 79 3.97 -7.73 -10.00
N PRO A 80 4.67 -8.87 -10.11
CA PRO A 80 5.78 -9.14 -9.21
C PRO A 80 6.89 -8.10 -9.41
N ILE A 81 7.46 -7.62 -8.32
CA ILE A 81 8.55 -6.65 -8.33
C ILE A 81 9.87 -7.40 -8.49
N ASP A 82 10.66 -7.00 -9.50
CA ASP A 82 12.05 -7.45 -9.59
C ASP A 82 12.89 -6.75 -8.51
N LEU A 83 13.34 -7.54 -7.52
CA LEU A 83 14.16 -7.02 -6.42
C LEU A 83 15.49 -6.44 -6.92
N ASN A 84 16.01 -6.86 -8.08
CA ASN A 84 17.23 -6.27 -8.64
C ASN A 84 17.02 -4.80 -9.04
N VAL A 85 15.81 -4.46 -9.52
CA VAL A 85 15.44 -3.08 -9.84
C VAL A 85 15.40 -2.25 -8.56
N LEU A 86 14.75 -2.75 -7.50
CA LEU A 86 14.64 -2.05 -6.21
C LEU A 86 16.01 -1.60 -5.67
N PHE A 87 17.05 -2.42 -5.87
CA PHE A 87 18.37 -2.15 -5.30
C PHE A 87 19.41 -1.61 -6.27
N ARG A 88 19.09 -1.42 -7.57
CA ARG A 88 20.04 -0.93 -8.60
C ARG A 88 21.45 -1.56 -8.52
N GLY A 89 21.56 -2.83 -8.12
CA GLY A 89 22.84 -3.53 -7.92
C GLY A 89 23.63 -3.17 -6.63
N SER A 90 23.13 -2.30 -5.76
CA SER A 90 23.67 -2.05 -4.42
C SER A 90 23.11 -3.09 -3.44
N THR A 91 23.83 -4.20 -3.28
CA THR A 91 23.42 -5.37 -2.50
C THR A 91 23.70 -5.26 -1.00
N SER A 92 24.24 -4.15 -0.49
CA SER A 92 24.57 -4.08 0.94
C SER A 92 23.38 -3.65 1.78
N LEU A 93 22.36 -4.51 1.84
CA LEU A 93 21.40 -4.46 2.94
C LEU A 93 22.16 -4.62 4.28
N PRO A 94 21.67 -4.02 5.38
CA PRO A 94 22.33 -4.18 6.68
C PRO A 94 22.33 -5.66 7.11
N PRO A 95 23.30 -6.12 7.93
CA PRO A 95 23.32 -7.50 8.42
C PRO A 95 22.07 -7.92 9.18
N CYS A 96 21.38 -6.98 9.82
CA CYS A 96 20.06 -7.17 10.41
C CYS A 96 19.30 -5.84 10.45
N GLY A 97 17.98 -5.88 10.38
CA GLY A 97 17.15 -4.68 10.49
C GLY A 97 15.81 -4.82 9.79
N ILE A 98 15.23 -3.68 9.42
CA ILE A 98 13.98 -3.58 8.67
C ILE A 98 14.20 -2.61 7.52
N VAL A 99 13.74 -2.99 6.32
CA VAL A 99 13.61 -2.09 5.17
C VAL A 99 12.18 -1.61 5.10
N ASN A 100 11.99 -0.30 5.11
CA ASN A 100 10.72 0.32 4.77
C ASN A 100 10.69 0.61 3.28
N LEU A 101 9.72 0.04 2.57
CA LEU A 101 9.38 0.38 1.19
C LEU A 101 8.14 1.24 1.22
N THR A 102 8.19 2.46 0.70
CA THR A 102 7.03 3.36 0.61
C THR A 102 6.85 3.83 -0.82
N LEU A 103 5.67 3.60 -1.39
CA LEU A 103 5.27 4.15 -2.68
C LEU A 103 4.86 5.60 -2.54
N GLN A 104 5.37 6.43 -3.44
CA GLN A 104 5.01 7.84 -3.58
C GLN A 104 3.88 8.02 -4.62
N HIS A 105 2.86 7.16 -4.56
CA HIS A 105 1.70 7.16 -5.44
C HIS A 105 0.44 6.88 -4.63
N THR A 106 -0.68 7.54 -4.94
CA THR A 106 -1.93 7.43 -4.16
C THR A 106 -2.88 6.35 -4.67
N SER A 107 -2.81 6.03 -5.96
CA SER A 107 -3.68 5.06 -6.64
C SER A 107 -2.96 3.76 -7.03
N ALA A 108 -1.74 3.54 -6.52
CA ALA A 108 -1.02 2.27 -6.65
C ALA A 108 -0.61 1.76 -5.26
N SER A 109 -0.47 0.45 -5.11
CA SER A 109 -0.12 -0.18 -3.83
C SER A 109 1.02 -1.17 -3.96
N ILE A 110 1.60 -1.54 -2.82
CA ILE A 110 2.63 -2.58 -2.73
C ILE A 110 2.20 -3.62 -1.70
N CYS A 111 2.31 -4.90 -2.03
CA CYS A 111 1.97 -5.97 -1.09
C CYS A 111 2.94 -7.14 -1.15
N HIS A 112 3.00 -7.90 -0.06
CA HIS A 112 3.68 -9.18 0.01
C HIS A 112 2.62 -10.29 -0.13
N ASN A 113 2.84 -11.23 -1.04
CA ASN A 113 1.91 -12.32 -1.31
C ASN A 113 2.63 -13.58 -1.81
N TYR A 114 1.88 -14.67 -1.95
CA TYR A 114 2.35 -15.96 -2.41
C TYR A 114 3.03 -15.86 -3.80
N ALA A 115 4.24 -16.38 -3.92
CA ALA A 115 5.06 -16.29 -5.13
C ALA A 115 4.63 -17.32 -6.21
N HIS A 116 3.48 -17.09 -6.86
CA HIS A 116 2.94 -17.97 -7.90
C HIS A 116 2.63 -17.20 -9.18
N PRO A 117 2.83 -17.80 -10.38
CA PRO A 117 2.59 -17.11 -11.67
C PRO A 117 1.18 -16.52 -11.83
N LEU A 118 0.18 -17.10 -11.16
CA LEU A 118 -1.21 -16.62 -11.20
C LEU A 118 -1.57 -15.63 -10.09
N THR A 119 -0.70 -15.39 -9.10
CA THR A 119 -1.04 -14.51 -7.97
C THR A 119 -1.44 -13.12 -8.44
N GLY A 120 -0.71 -12.55 -9.41
CA GLY A 120 -1.01 -11.23 -9.95
C GLY A 120 -2.42 -11.13 -10.56
N SER A 121 -2.80 -12.09 -11.41
CA SER A 121 -4.12 -12.08 -12.05
C SER A 121 -5.25 -12.39 -11.07
N ILE A 122 -5.00 -13.22 -10.06
CA ILE A 122 -5.95 -13.50 -8.98
C ILE A 122 -6.15 -12.26 -8.10
N LEU A 123 -5.08 -11.57 -7.72
CA LEU A 123 -5.17 -10.35 -6.92
C LEU A 123 -5.97 -9.28 -7.65
N GLU A 124 -5.64 -8.98 -8.91
CA GLU A 124 -6.36 -7.98 -9.71
C GLU A 124 -7.86 -8.31 -9.80
N LYS A 125 -8.19 -9.57 -10.11
CA LYS A 125 -9.58 -10.02 -10.18
C LYS A 125 -10.32 -9.81 -8.86
N ASN A 126 -9.72 -10.20 -7.73
CA ASN A 126 -10.38 -10.08 -6.43
C ASN A 126 -10.48 -8.62 -5.96
N LEU A 127 -9.49 -7.78 -6.26
CA LEU A 127 -9.56 -6.34 -5.98
C LEU A 127 -10.67 -5.66 -6.77
N ASN A 128 -10.91 -6.06 -8.02
CA ASN A 128 -12.04 -5.58 -8.82
C ASN A 128 -13.40 -6.08 -8.32
N LEU A 129 -13.44 -7.20 -7.59
CA LEU A 129 -14.65 -7.65 -6.90
C LEU A 129 -14.89 -6.90 -5.59
N LEU A 130 -13.82 -6.60 -4.85
CA LEU A 130 -13.88 -5.86 -3.58
C LEU A 130 -14.21 -4.38 -3.78
N VAL A 131 -13.63 -3.77 -4.82
CA VAL A 131 -13.85 -2.39 -5.21
C VAL A 131 -14.13 -2.33 -6.72
N PRO A 132 -15.38 -2.56 -7.13
CA PRO A 132 -15.79 -2.48 -8.52
C PRO A 132 -15.65 -1.07 -9.12
N GLU A 133 -15.22 -0.98 -10.37
CA GLU A 133 -15.11 0.31 -11.09
C GLU A 133 -16.44 1.05 -11.19
N LYS A 134 -17.56 0.33 -11.35
CA LYS A 134 -18.90 0.94 -11.40
C LYS A 134 -19.21 1.81 -10.17
N TRP A 135 -18.54 1.58 -9.04
CA TRP A 135 -18.67 2.43 -7.86
C TRP A 135 -18.21 3.86 -8.10
N ASN A 136 -17.34 4.10 -9.08
CA ASN A 136 -16.99 5.43 -9.55
C ASN A 136 -18.22 6.23 -9.95
N THR A 137 -19.17 5.62 -10.66
CA THR A 137 -20.41 6.28 -11.07
C THR A 137 -21.58 6.07 -10.09
N GLU A 138 -21.53 5.04 -9.25
CA GLU A 138 -22.64 4.70 -8.33
C GLU A 138 -22.51 5.38 -6.96
N PHE A 139 -21.30 5.62 -6.46
CA PHE A 139 -21.05 6.02 -5.07
C PHE A 139 -20.02 7.15 -4.89
N PHE A 140 -19.03 7.27 -5.77
CA PHE A 140 -17.96 8.26 -5.60
C PHE A 140 -18.31 9.62 -6.22
N GLU A 141 -17.89 10.69 -5.53
CA GLU A 141 -18.13 12.07 -5.97
C GLU A 141 -16.91 12.67 -6.71
N HIS A 142 -15.71 12.19 -6.39
CA HIS A 142 -14.47 12.56 -7.07
C HIS A 142 -14.25 11.55 -8.21
N THR A 143 -14.34 11.97 -9.47
CA THR A 143 -14.23 11.02 -10.62
C THR A 143 -13.51 11.67 -11.80
N TYR A 144 -12.66 12.66 -11.51
CA TYR A 144 -12.14 13.60 -12.50
C TYR A 144 -11.12 12.95 -13.44
N GLU A 145 -10.50 11.83 -13.04
CA GLU A 145 -9.42 11.21 -13.80
C GLU A 145 -9.83 9.94 -14.55
N GLY A 146 -11.11 9.53 -14.54
CA GLY A 146 -11.60 8.37 -15.28
C GLY A 146 -12.41 7.38 -14.42
N PRO A 147 -12.90 6.28 -15.03
CA PRO A 147 -13.79 5.30 -14.38
C PRO A 147 -13.12 4.50 -13.25
N ASP A 148 -11.79 4.48 -13.21
CA ASP A 148 -10.98 3.72 -12.26
C ASP A 148 -10.32 4.60 -11.20
N ASP A 149 -10.61 5.91 -11.18
CA ASP A 149 -10.03 6.91 -10.29
C ASP A 149 -10.21 6.58 -8.81
N MET A 150 -11.37 6.86 -8.24
CA MET A 150 -11.63 6.54 -6.84
C MET A 150 -11.59 5.06 -6.50
N PRO A 151 -12.00 4.13 -7.40
CA PRO A 151 -11.73 2.72 -7.22
C PRO A 151 -10.24 2.42 -6.98
N GLY A 152 -9.33 3.04 -7.74
CA GLY A 152 -7.89 2.86 -7.58
C GLY A 152 -7.37 3.42 -6.25
N HIS A 153 -7.82 4.60 -5.86
CA HIS A 153 -7.49 5.19 -4.55
C HIS A 153 -7.99 4.35 -3.37
N LEU A 154 -9.21 3.78 -3.48
CA LEU A 154 -9.76 2.93 -2.43
C LEU A 154 -9.03 1.58 -2.37
N LYS A 155 -8.74 0.93 -3.50
CA LYS A 155 -7.92 -0.30 -3.54
C LYS A 155 -6.54 -0.05 -2.93
N SER A 156 -5.91 1.06 -3.28
CA SER A 156 -4.63 1.46 -2.71
C SER A 156 -4.70 1.61 -1.19
N SER A 157 -5.76 2.25 -0.68
CA SER A 157 -5.99 2.42 0.75
C SER A 157 -6.23 1.09 1.48
N LEU A 158 -6.85 0.10 0.82
CA LEU A 158 -7.10 -1.23 1.38
C LEU A 158 -5.86 -2.13 1.36
N VAL A 159 -5.04 -2.04 0.31
CA VAL A 159 -3.83 -2.87 0.16
C VAL A 159 -2.64 -2.28 0.91
N GLY A 160 -2.49 -0.96 0.87
CA GLY A 160 -1.40 -0.22 1.51
C GLY A 160 -0.32 0.24 0.53
N ALA A 161 0.23 1.43 0.79
CA ALA A 161 1.32 2.03 0.01
C ALA A 161 2.71 1.75 0.60
N SER A 162 2.81 0.98 1.69
CA SER A 162 4.09 0.72 2.35
C SER A 162 4.22 -0.69 2.92
N LEU A 163 5.43 -1.24 2.91
CA LEU A 163 5.79 -2.49 3.56
C LEU A 163 7.04 -2.33 4.43
N ASN A 164 7.04 -2.99 5.58
CA ASN A 164 8.22 -3.17 6.41
C ASN A 164 8.70 -4.62 6.24
N ILE A 165 9.90 -4.82 5.68
CA ILE A 165 10.45 -6.15 5.40
C ILE A 165 11.68 -6.39 6.28
N PRO A 166 11.71 -7.48 7.08
CA PRO A 166 12.87 -7.81 7.90
C PRO A 166 14.07 -8.20 7.02
N VAL A 167 15.25 -7.77 7.45
CA VAL A 167 16.54 -8.08 6.84
C VAL A 167 17.37 -8.89 7.81
N GLN A 168 18.04 -9.92 7.31
CA GLN A 168 18.97 -10.75 8.06
C GLN A 168 20.07 -11.29 7.14
N GLY A 169 21.31 -11.26 7.63
CA GLY A 169 22.49 -11.72 6.89
C GLY A 169 22.77 -10.91 5.63
N GLY A 170 22.36 -9.63 5.57
CA GLY A 170 22.50 -8.79 4.37
C GLY A 170 21.56 -9.17 3.23
N ALA A 171 20.49 -9.91 3.52
CA ALA A 171 19.43 -10.25 2.57
C ALA A 171 18.06 -10.04 3.24
N PHE A 172 16.99 -9.95 2.45
CA PHE A 172 15.66 -10.08 3.01
C PHE A 172 15.54 -11.43 3.73
N SER A 173 15.08 -11.41 4.98
CA SER A 173 14.87 -12.64 5.73
C SER A 173 13.73 -13.42 5.06
N PRO A 174 13.95 -14.66 4.59
CA PRO A 174 12.89 -15.48 4.06
C PRO A 174 11.79 -15.63 5.12
N LEU A 175 10.58 -15.21 4.82
CA LEU A 175 9.40 -15.71 5.53
C LEU A 175 9.14 -17.13 5.00
N GLU A 176 9.99 -18.08 5.42
CA GLU A 176 10.02 -19.51 5.08
C GLU A 176 9.95 -19.91 3.59
N GLY A 177 11.04 -20.51 3.06
CA GLY A 177 11.06 -21.17 1.75
C GLY A 177 12.29 -20.89 0.89
N ASN A 178 12.48 -21.73 -0.15
CA ASN A 178 13.58 -21.68 -1.12
C ASN A 178 13.86 -20.23 -1.57
N ARG A 179 15.14 -19.82 -1.52
CA ARG A 179 15.62 -18.48 -1.89
C ARG A 179 15.06 -17.99 -3.23
N GLU A 180 14.82 -18.86 -4.20
CA GLU A 180 14.24 -18.49 -5.51
C GLU A 180 12.79 -17.96 -5.44
N MET A 181 11.97 -18.39 -4.46
CA MET A 181 10.59 -17.91 -4.31
C MET A 181 10.50 -16.55 -3.62
N ASN A 182 11.51 -16.15 -2.85
CA ASN A 182 11.52 -14.87 -2.13
C ASN A 182 11.64 -13.66 -3.05
N TYR A 183 12.16 -13.82 -4.27
CA TYR A 183 12.32 -12.72 -5.24
C TYR A 183 11.04 -12.39 -6.02
N ARG A 184 9.94 -13.12 -5.80
CA ARG A 184 8.67 -12.95 -6.52
C ARG A 184 7.46 -12.81 -5.61
N SER A 185 7.68 -12.56 -4.33
CA SER A 185 6.60 -12.43 -3.34
C SER A 185 6.15 -10.99 -3.14
N LEU A 186 6.92 -9.99 -3.59
CA LEU A 186 6.48 -8.59 -3.57
C LEU A 186 5.78 -8.23 -4.88
N TYR A 187 4.66 -7.52 -4.78
CA TYR A 187 3.86 -7.10 -5.93
C TYR A 187 3.64 -5.59 -5.92
N LEU A 188 3.82 -4.98 -7.08
CA LEU A 188 3.34 -3.63 -7.39
C LEU A 188 1.97 -3.78 -8.02
N CYS A 189 0.95 -3.22 -7.38
CA CYS A 189 -0.41 -3.21 -7.91
C CYS A 189 -0.68 -1.82 -8.49
N GLU A 190 -0.73 -1.76 -9.81
CA GLU A 190 -1.21 -0.60 -10.57
C GLU A 190 -2.73 -0.73 -10.71
N HIS A 191 -3.48 0.17 -10.08
CA HIS A 191 -4.94 0.09 -10.06
C HIS A 191 -5.60 0.93 -11.15
N ARG A 192 -4.83 1.75 -11.88
CA ARG A 192 -5.31 2.63 -12.94
C ARG A 192 -4.84 2.15 -14.32
N ASP A 193 -5.72 2.26 -15.32
CA ASP A 193 -5.40 2.08 -16.74
C ASP A 193 -4.66 3.30 -17.31
N VAL A 194 -4.99 4.48 -16.77
CA VAL A 194 -4.32 5.75 -17.07
C VAL A 194 -3.95 6.39 -15.74
N GLY A 195 -2.67 6.34 -15.41
CA GLY A 195 -2.13 6.84 -14.16
C GLY A 195 -0.62 6.64 -14.12
N GLY A 196 0.08 7.58 -13.50
CA GLY A 196 1.53 7.56 -13.37
C GLY A 196 2.00 8.68 -12.45
N TRP A 197 3.20 8.53 -11.90
CA TRP A 197 3.82 9.57 -11.08
C TRP A 197 3.96 10.86 -11.90
N GLY A 198 3.16 11.88 -11.57
CA GLY A 198 3.20 13.20 -12.22
C GLY A 198 1.93 13.62 -12.97
N GLY A 199 0.91 12.76 -13.05
CA GLY A 199 -0.31 13.01 -13.82
C GLY A 199 -0.23 12.45 -15.24
#